data_AF-A0A523YVX7-F1
#
_entry.id   AF-A0A523YVX7-F1
#
_cell.length_a   1.000
_cell.length_b   1.000
_cell.length_c   1.000
_cell.angle_alpha   90.00
_cell.angle_beta   90.00
_cell.angle_gamma   90.00
#
_symmetry.space_group_name_H-M   'P 1'
#
loop_
_entity.id
_entity.type
_entity.pdbx_description
1 polymer ?
#
loop_
_entity_poly.entity_id
_entity_poly.type
_entity_poly.pdbx_seq_one_letter_code
_entity_poly.pdbx_strand_id
1 'polypeptide(L)' 'MIIETLKLEGVTIEGIDSNVPLFRKGLGLDSIDALELVVAIEKIFNVIIEDEEVGKKAFASINALAKFIQKKYKQGK' A
#
# COMPACT_ATOMS: atom_id res chain seq x y z
N MET A 1 9.53 -3.99 1.80
CA MET A 1 8.17 -4.48 1.47
C MET A 1 7.61 -3.85 0.20
N ILE A 2 7.12 -2.60 0.17
CA ILE A 2 6.37 -2.07 -1.00
C ILE A 2 7.19 -2.13 -2.30
N ILE A 3 8.45 -1.66 -2.28
CA ILE A 3 9.36 -1.70 -3.44
C ILE A 3 9.63 -3.13 -3.91
N GLU A 4 9.84 -4.05 -2.96
CA GLU A 4 10.16 -5.45 -3.23
C GLU A 4 8.95 -6.23 -3.76
N THR A 5 7.77 -5.98 -3.19
CA THR A 5 6.50 -6.59 -3.60
C THR A 5 6.15 -6.17 -5.02
N LEU A 6 6.35 -4.90 -5.36
CA LEU A 6 5.99 -4.32 -6.66
C LEU A 6 7.15 -4.32 -7.67
N LYS A 7 8.32 -4.85 -7.30
CA LYS A 7 9.54 -4.88 -8.12
C LYS A 7 9.82 -3.55 -8.83
N LEU A 8 9.70 -2.45 -8.08
CA LEU A 8 9.88 -1.10 -8.65
C LEU A 8 11.35 -0.88 -9.01
N GLU A 9 11.69 -1.08 -10.28
CA GLU A 9 13.04 -0.90 -10.80
C GLU A 9 13.42 0.59 -10.83
N GLY A 10 14.57 0.94 -10.27
CA GLY A 10 15.07 2.33 -10.24
C GLY A 10 14.43 3.21 -9.17
N VAL A 11 13.55 2.67 -8.33
CA VAL A 11 12.94 3.41 -7.22
C VAL A 11 13.62 3.04 -5.90
N THR A 12 14.21 4.03 -5.23
CA THR A 12 14.83 3.85 -3.90
C THR A 12 13.91 4.37 -2.80
N ILE A 13 14.08 3.84 -1.58
CA ILE A 13 13.28 4.22 -0.40
C ILE A 13 13.31 5.74 -0.16
N GLU A 14 14.46 6.37 -0.42
CA GLU A 14 14.69 7.81 -0.27
C GLU A 14 14.10 8.64 -1.41
N GLY A 15 13.93 8.04 -2.60
CA GLY A 15 13.34 8.70 -3.77
C GLY A 15 11.81 8.63 -3.82
N ILE A 16 11.18 7.90 -2.90
CA ILE A 16 9.73 7.75 -2.85
C ILE A 16 9.13 8.81 -1.94
N ASP A 17 8.33 9.70 -2.53
CA ASP A 17 7.48 10.58 -1.73
C ASP A 17 6.30 9.79 -1.17
N SER A 18 6.25 9.65 0.16
CA SER A 18 5.20 8.88 0.82
C SER A 18 3.83 9.58 0.82
N ASN A 19 3.77 10.85 0.38
CA ASN A 19 2.55 11.64 0.29
C ASN A 19 1.95 11.66 -1.12
N VAL A 20 2.67 11.16 -2.14
CA VAL A 20 2.11 11.11 -3.49
C VAL A 20 1.15 9.93 -3.66
N PRO A 21 0.20 10.02 -4.61
CA PRO A 21 -0.68 8.92 -4.95
C PRO A 21 0.08 7.66 -5.38
N LEU A 22 -0.26 6.50 -4.83
CA LEU A 22 0.34 5.24 -5.24
C LEU A 22 0.03 4.92 -6.71
N PHE A 23 -1.21 5.16 -7.13
CA PHE A 23 -1.65 4.88 -8.50
C PHE A 23 -1.43 6.05 -9.45
N ARG A 24 -1.27 5.73 -10.73
CA ARG A 24 -1.18 6.69 -11.85
C ARG A 24 -0.01 7.68 -11.73
N LYS A 25 -0.17 8.76 -10.96
CA LYS A 25 0.72 9.95 -11.04
C LYS A 25 1.88 9.95 -10.03
N GLY A 26 1.84 9.13 -8.98
CA GLY A 26 2.98 8.97 -8.07
C GLY A 26 3.84 7.78 -8.43
N LEU A 27 3.61 6.60 -7.83
CA LEU A 27 4.40 5.39 -8.14
C LEU A 27 4.06 4.75 -9.49
N GLY A 28 3.06 5.27 -10.21
CA GLY A 28 2.70 4.72 -11.52
C GLY A 28 2.01 3.36 -11.47
N LEU A 29 1.50 2.95 -10.30
CA LEU A 29 0.90 1.63 -10.15
C LEU A 29 -0.39 1.49 -10.94
N ASP A 30 -0.57 0.31 -11.51
CA ASP A 30 -1.78 -0.10 -12.20
C ASP A 30 -2.73 -0.88 -11.28
N SER A 31 -3.94 -1.15 -11.78
CA SER A 31 -4.96 -1.89 -11.03
C SER A 31 -4.54 -3.30 -10.61
N ILE A 32 -3.57 -3.90 -11.32
CA ILE A 32 -3.03 -5.23 -11.01
C ILE A 32 -2.08 -5.15 -9.82
N ASP A 33 -1.16 -4.18 -9.85
CA ASP A 33 -0.22 -3.90 -8.76
C ASP A 33 -0.95 -3.61 -7.45
N ALA A 34 -2.08 -2.89 -7.54
CA ALA A 34 -2.97 -2.63 -6.42
C ALA A 34 -3.35 -3.93 -5.70
N LEU A 35 -3.80 -4.93 -6.47
CA LEU A 35 -4.29 -6.19 -5.96
C LEU A 35 -3.16 -7.02 -5.33
N GLU A 36 -1.99 -7.06 -5.95
CA GLU A 36 -0.81 -7.71 -5.36
C GLU A 36 -0.41 -7.05 -4.04
N LEU A 37 -0.44 -5.71 -3.97
CA LEU A 37 -0.12 -5.00 -2.74
C LEU A 37 -1.12 -5.29 -1.62
N VAL A 38 -2.42 -5.35 -1.94
CA VAL A 38 -3.48 -5.80 -1.01
C VAL A 38 -3.13 -7.18 -0.47
N VAL A 39 -2.98 -8.17 -1.34
CA VAL A 39 -2.76 -9.57 -0.94
C VAL A 39 -1.48 -9.73 -0.11
N ALA A 40 -0.41 -8.99 -0.45
CA ALA A 40 0.82 -9.00 0.31
C ALA A 40 0.62 -8.43 1.73
N ILE A 41 -0.12 -7.33 1.86
CA ILE A 41 -0.42 -6.70 3.15
C ILE A 41 -1.27 -7.62 4.03
N GLU A 42 -2.31 -8.23 3.47
CA GLU A 42 -3.16 -9.15 4.21
C GLU A 42 -2.37 -10.36 4.71
N LYS A 43 -1.47 -10.91 3.89
CA LYS A 43 -0.61 -12.03 4.29
C LYS A 43 0.47 -11.65 5.31
N ILE A 44 1.11 -10.49 5.17
CA ILE A 44 2.25 -10.09 6.02
C ILE A 44 1.76 -9.55 7.37
N PHE A 45 0.71 -8.72 7.36
CA PHE A 45 0.23 -8.05 8.56
C PHE A 45 -1.05 -8.66 9.13
N ASN A 46 -1.62 -9.67 8.47
CA ASN A 46 -2.88 -10.32 8.88
C ASN A 46 -4.02 -9.30 9.09
N VAL A 47 -4.06 -8.28 8.23
CA VAL A 47 -5.11 -7.25 8.17
C VAL A 47 -6.06 -7.57 7.02
N ILE A 48 -7.32 -7.15 7.11
CA ILE A 48 -8.32 -7.38 6.04
C ILE A 48 -8.83 -6.02 5.57
N ILE A 49 -8.88 -5.83 4.25
CA ILE A 49 -9.50 -4.65 3.62
C ILE A 49 -10.95 -5.01 3.29
N GLU A 50 -11.86 -4.55 4.14
CA GLU A 50 -13.28 -4.97 4.11
C GLU A 50 -14.05 -4.43 2.89
N ASP A 51 -13.72 -3.22 2.43
CA ASP A 51 -14.49 -2.51 1.39
C ASP A 51 -13.61 -1.75 0.40
N GLU A 52 -14.13 -1.53 -0.81
CA GLU A 52 -13.45 -0.76 -1.85
C GLU A 52 -13.16 0.69 -1.41
N GLU A 53 -14.06 1.33 -0.66
CA GLU A 53 -13.83 2.68 -0.14
C GLU A 53 -12.67 2.72 0.87
N VAL A 54 -12.56 1.68 1.70
CA VAL A 54 -11.47 1.53 2.66
C VAL A 54 -10.16 1.30 1.92
N GLY A 55 -10.19 0.45 0.89
CA GLY A 55 -9.07 0.25 -0.03
C GLY A 55 -8.64 1.58 -0.68
N LYS A 56 -9.55 2.31 -1.30
CA LYS A 56 -9.26 3.62 -1.93
C LYS A 56 -8.62 4.61 -0.95
N LYS A 57 -9.07 4.65 0.30
CA LYS A 57 -8.46 5.49 1.35
C LYS A 57 -7.09 4.98 1.79
N ALA A 58 -6.94 3.67 1.97
CA ALA A 58 -5.68 3.05 2.37
C ALA A 58 -4.61 3.22 1.27
N PHE A 59 -4.95 2.98 0.02
CA PHE A 59 -4.03 3.12 -1.12
C PHE A 59 -3.97 4.54 -1.69
N ALA A 60 -4.49 5.54 -0.98
CA ALA A 60 -4.40 6.94 -1.41
C ALA A 60 -2.95 7.43 -1.46
N SER A 61 -2.09 6.95 -0.56
CA SER A 61 -0.64 7.23 -0.50
C SER A 61 0.04 6.18 0.39
N ILE A 62 1.37 6.10 0.35
CA ILE A 62 2.11 5.21 1.26
C ILE A 62 1.83 5.55 2.72
N ASN A 63 1.76 6.85 3.05
CA ASN A 63 1.44 7.28 4.40
C ASN A 63 0.04 6.84 4.84
N ALA A 64 -0.95 6.92 3.94
CA ALA A 64 -2.30 6.44 4.25
C ALA A 64 -2.32 4.91 4.45
N LEU A 65 -1.56 4.18 3.64
CA LEU A 65 -1.45 2.73 3.71
C LEU A 65 -0.78 2.28 5.00
N ALA A 66 0.35 2.90 5.35
CA ALA A 66 1.08 2.64 6.58
C ALA A 66 0.22 2.95 7.81
N LYS A 67 -0.50 4.08 7.80
CA LYS A 67 -1.46 4.42 8.87
C LYS A 67 -2.60 3.41 8.97
N PHE A 68 -3.13 2.96 7.84
CA PHE A 68 -4.20 1.97 7.80
C PHE A 68 -3.74 0.64 8.40
N ILE A 69 -2.60 0.11 7.94
CA ILE A 69 -1.99 -1.11 8.46
C ILE A 69 -1.72 -0.96 9.95
N GLN A 70 -1.09 0.13 10.39
CA GLN A 70 -0.79 0.34 11.81
C GLN A 70 -2.06 0.38 12.68
N LYS A 71 -3.14 0.99 12.18
CA LYS A 71 -4.42 1.06 12.89
C LYS A 71 -5.09 -0.31 13.00
N LYS A 72 -5.09 -1.10 11.93
CA LYS A 72 -5.72 -2.44 11.90
C LYS A 72 -4.87 -3.50 12.62
N TYR A 73 -3.55 -3.47 12.43
CA TYR A 73 -2.60 -4.36 13.11
C TYR A 73 -2.67 -4.23 14.63
N LYS A 74 -2.86 -3.02 15.16
CA LYS A 74 -3.08 -2.79 16.60
C LYS A 74 -4.43 -3.28 17.14
N GLN A 75 -5.43 -3.52 16.30
CA GLN A 75 -6.76 -3.99 16.72
C GLN A 75 -6.87 -5.52 16.75
N GLY A 76 -5.97 -6.23 16.04
CA GLY A 76 -5.90 -7.69 16.03
C GLY A 76 -4.97 -8.29 17.08
N LYS A 77 -4.47 -7.49 18.04
CA LYS A 77 -3.56 -7.91 19.12
C LYS A 77 -4.12 -7.46 20.46
#